data_AF-A0AAN6RR81-F1
#
_entry.id   AF-A0AAN6RR81-F1
#
_cell.length_a   1.000
_cell.length_b   1.000
_cell.length_c   1.000
_cell.angle_alpha   90.00
_cell.angle_beta   90.00
_cell.angle_gamma   90.00
#
_symmetry.space_group_name_H-M   'P 1'
#
loop_
_entity.id
_entity.type
_entity.pdbx_description
1 polymer ?
#
loop_
_entity_poly.entity_id
_entity_poly.type
_entity_poly.pdbx_seq_one_letter_code
_entity_poly.pdbx_strand_id
1 'polypeptide(L)'
;MIAHGNMDAFAAHNELGLNEASRPIFCFDRFGRTETLLPDGRIIFIGGEHEDHCNPDFFIFNDVVVVHGRGEPTQRPNFRIYVNDMEHGVNLLLKTAVSVRGASPEQIDIYRYPVDVFPPTDFHSATYHKDGGTGKEYICIIGGLGYPGSVHRNATVTYQLDLEDFRIRRMKTGGQEPPPGDGTERITTLTGDTIEVFNDGDNYILSLADMQWSRFARLDAPEVGSN
;
A
#
# COMPACT_ATOMS: atom_id res chain seq x y z
N MET A 1 -9.34 -20.97 -4.12
CA MET A 1 -8.54 -21.84 -3.24
C MET A 1 -7.75 -20.91 -2.32
N ILE A 2 -7.60 -21.22 -1.03
CA ILE A 2 -6.87 -20.38 -0.06
C ILE A 2 -5.51 -21.04 0.18
N ALA A 3 -4.41 -20.36 -0.14
CA ALA A 3 -3.08 -20.77 0.31
C ALA A 3 -2.84 -20.20 1.72
N HIS A 4 -2.41 -21.04 2.67
CA HIS A 4 -2.11 -20.63 4.03
C HIS A 4 -0.60 -20.34 4.19
N GLY A 5 -0.23 -19.21 4.79
CA GLY A 5 1.16 -18.88 5.15
C GLY A 5 1.96 -18.14 4.06
N ASN A 6 3.26 -17.95 4.30
CA ASN A 6 4.25 -17.23 3.46
C ASN A 6 4.53 -17.94 2.11
N MET A 7 3.50 -18.45 1.46
CA MET A 7 3.57 -19.19 0.23
C MET A 7 3.03 -18.27 -0.86
N ASP A 8 3.90 -17.82 -1.75
CA ASP A 8 3.45 -17.24 -3.02
C ASP A 8 2.63 -18.28 -3.79
N ALA A 9 1.79 -17.83 -4.72
CA ALA A 9 0.90 -18.78 -5.37
C ALA A 9 1.61 -19.69 -6.38
N PHE A 10 2.84 -19.39 -6.83
CA PHE A 10 3.70 -20.34 -7.54
C PHE A 10 4.08 -21.53 -6.66
N ALA A 11 4.53 -21.28 -5.42
CA ALA A 11 4.80 -22.33 -4.44
C ALA A 11 3.53 -23.11 -4.09
N ALA A 12 2.38 -22.44 -3.97
CA ALA A 12 1.09 -23.10 -3.75
C ALA A 12 0.65 -23.95 -4.94
N HIS A 13 0.91 -23.51 -6.17
CA HIS A 13 0.61 -24.25 -7.40
C HIS A 13 1.39 -25.57 -7.44
N ASN A 14 2.69 -25.49 -7.13
CA ASN A 14 3.57 -26.65 -7.06
C ASN A 14 3.18 -27.61 -5.93
N GLU A 15 2.84 -27.09 -4.74
CA GLU A 15 2.48 -27.91 -3.59
C GLU A 15 1.12 -28.59 -3.75
N LEU A 16 0.14 -27.89 -4.31
CA LEU A 16 -1.24 -28.36 -4.43
C LEU A 16 -1.53 -29.08 -5.75
N GLY A 17 -0.54 -29.19 -6.65
CA GLY A 17 -0.66 -29.87 -7.93
C GLY A 17 -1.74 -29.25 -8.82
N LEU A 18 -1.87 -27.92 -8.77
CA LEU A 18 -2.85 -27.18 -9.55
C LEU A 18 -2.36 -27.06 -11.00
N ASN A 19 -3.26 -26.73 -11.92
CA ASN A 19 -2.90 -26.46 -13.32
C ASN A 19 -3.12 -24.97 -13.63
N GLU A 20 -2.48 -24.45 -14.67
CA GLU A 20 -2.62 -23.05 -15.14
C GLU A 20 -4.07 -22.64 -15.49
N ALA A 21 -5.02 -23.59 -15.52
CA ALA A 21 -6.44 -23.31 -15.70
C ALA A 21 -7.20 -23.09 -14.38
N SER A 22 -6.51 -23.19 -13.24
CA SER A 22 -7.09 -23.04 -11.91
C SER A 22 -7.21 -21.56 -11.58
N ARG A 23 -8.45 -21.05 -11.52
CA ARG A 23 -8.81 -19.67 -11.12
C ARG A 23 -7.91 -19.13 -9.99
N PRO A 24 -7.64 -17.81 -9.94
CA PRO A 24 -6.63 -17.21 -9.08
C PRO A 24 -6.72 -17.73 -7.64
N ILE A 25 -5.58 -18.20 -7.15
CA ILE A 25 -5.40 -18.63 -5.77
C ILE A 25 -5.36 -17.35 -4.92
N PHE A 26 -6.15 -17.32 -3.85
CA PHE A 26 -6.02 -16.24 -2.89
C PHE A 26 -4.66 -16.40 -2.21
N CYS A 27 -3.80 -15.39 -2.40
CA CYS A 27 -2.44 -15.36 -1.85
C CYS A 27 -2.30 -14.21 -0.85
N PHE A 28 -1.63 -14.48 0.28
CA PHE A 28 -1.25 -13.45 1.25
C PHE A 28 0.13 -12.86 0.98
N ASP A 29 0.88 -13.36 0.01
CA ASP A 29 2.15 -12.80 -0.44
C ASP A 29 1.96 -12.16 -1.81
N ARG A 30 1.97 -10.83 -1.85
CA ARG A 30 1.58 -10.03 -3.02
C ARG A 30 2.57 -8.89 -3.19
N PHE A 31 3.00 -8.65 -4.42
CA PHE A 31 3.81 -7.48 -4.76
C PHE A 31 2.94 -6.22 -4.73
N GLY A 32 3.55 -5.07 -4.41
CA GLY A 32 2.86 -3.78 -4.45
C GLY A 32 1.66 -3.64 -3.50
N ARG A 33 1.49 -4.54 -2.52
CA ARG A 33 0.45 -4.46 -1.49
C ARG A 33 0.92 -3.54 -0.36
N THR A 34 0.00 -2.78 0.22
CA THR A 34 0.29 -2.03 1.45
C THR A 34 -0.07 -2.81 2.70
N GLU A 35 0.64 -2.52 3.79
CA GLU A 35 0.42 -3.07 5.12
C GLU A 35 0.40 -1.92 6.13
N THR A 36 -0.67 -1.81 6.91
CA THR A 36 -0.84 -0.75 7.91
C THR A 36 -1.19 -1.35 9.27
N LEU A 37 -0.29 -1.20 10.25
CA LEU A 37 -0.58 -1.50 11.66
C LEU A 37 -1.38 -0.34 12.28
N LEU A 38 -2.55 -0.66 12.82
CA LEU A 38 -3.42 0.30 13.50
C LEU A 38 -3.11 0.40 15.00
N PRO A 39 -3.45 1.54 15.66
CA PRO A 39 -3.22 1.70 17.09
C PRO A 39 -3.94 0.69 17.99
N ASP A 40 -5.05 0.11 17.52
CA ASP A 40 -5.81 -0.93 18.21
C ASP A 40 -5.26 -2.35 18.01
N GLY A 41 -4.15 -2.48 17.26
CA GLY A 41 -3.48 -3.76 17.01
C GLY A 41 -4.02 -4.53 15.80
N ARG A 42 -5.03 -4.03 15.08
CA ARG A 42 -5.40 -4.57 13.77
C ARG A 42 -4.29 -4.31 12.75
N ILE A 43 -4.13 -5.24 11.81
CA ILE A 43 -3.26 -5.05 10.63
C ILE A 43 -4.15 -5.05 9.40
N ILE A 44 -4.01 -4.02 8.57
CA ILE A 44 -4.78 -3.84 7.35
C ILE A 44 -3.88 -4.05 6.15
N PHE A 45 -4.26 -4.98 5.28
CA PHE A 45 -3.64 -5.16 3.98
C PHE A 45 -4.57 -4.69 2.87
N ILE A 46 -4.02 -4.01 1.85
CA ILE A 46 -4.82 -3.46 0.76
C ILE A 46 -4.17 -3.83 -0.58
N GLY A 47 -4.96 -4.41 -1.49
CA GLY A 47 -4.60 -4.64 -2.89
C GLY A 47 -3.37 -5.53 -3.12
N GLY A 48 -2.53 -5.11 -4.06
CA GLY A 48 -1.34 -5.80 -4.52
C GLY A 48 -1.60 -6.71 -5.73
N GLU A 49 -0.52 -7.23 -6.30
CA GLU A 49 -0.53 -8.13 -7.45
C GLU A 49 0.06 -9.51 -7.12
N HIS A 50 -0.40 -10.51 -7.85
CA HIS A 50 0.15 -11.86 -7.89
C HIS A 50 0.85 -12.08 -9.23
N GLU A 51 2.07 -12.61 -9.16
CA GLU A 51 3.00 -12.81 -10.29
C GLU A 51 3.36 -11.51 -11.01
N ASP A 52 4.26 -11.62 -11.99
CA ASP A 52 4.53 -10.53 -12.92
C ASP A 52 3.56 -10.55 -14.13
N HIS A 53 3.50 -9.44 -14.86
CA HIS A 53 2.57 -9.26 -15.98
C HIS A 53 2.70 -10.30 -17.10
N CYS A 54 3.84 -11.01 -17.19
CA CYS A 54 4.09 -12.01 -18.22
C CYS A 54 3.51 -13.39 -17.85
N ASN A 55 3.11 -13.58 -16.60
CA ASN A 55 2.52 -14.82 -16.11
C ASN A 55 1.03 -14.90 -16.47
N PRO A 56 0.54 -16.02 -17.05
CA PRO A 56 -0.90 -16.21 -17.33
C PRO A 56 -1.80 -16.14 -16.09
N ASP A 57 -1.26 -16.40 -14.89
CA ASP A 57 -1.98 -16.31 -13.61
C ASP A 57 -1.93 -14.90 -12.97
N PHE A 58 -1.39 -13.90 -13.68
CA PHE A 58 -1.27 -12.52 -13.22
C PHE A 58 -2.62 -11.93 -12.75
N PHE A 59 -2.66 -11.44 -11.51
CA PHE A 59 -3.89 -10.89 -10.94
C PHE A 59 -3.63 -9.74 -9.98
N ILE A 60 -4.29 -8.61 -10.21
CA ILE A 60 -4.26 -7.46 -9.30
C ILE A 60 -5.52 -7.49 -8.43
N PHE A 61 -5.33 -7.35 -7.14
CA PHE A 61 -6.38 -7.42 -6.14
C PHE A 61 -6.95 -6.03 -5.83
N ASN A 62 -8.22 -6.01 -5.45
CA ASN A 62 -8.94 -4.83 -4.96
C ASN A 62 -9.64 -5.10 -3.63
N ASP A 63 -9.09 -6.01 -2.83
CA ASP A 63 -9.62 -6.36 -1.53
C ASP A 63 -8.89 -5.62 -0.39
N VAL A 64 -9.55 -5.62 0.76
CA VAL A 64 -8.97 -5.23 2.04
C VAL A 64 -9.03 -6.44 2.95
N VAL A 65 -7.89 -6.82 3.51
CA VAL A 65 -7.79 -7.90 4.50
C VAL A 65 -7.53 -7.26 5.85
N VAL A 66 -8.36 -7.61 6.83
CA VAL A 66 -8.26 -7.15 8.21
C VAL A 66 -7.83 -8.33 9.05
N VAL A 67 -6.66 -8.21 9.69
CA VAL A 67 -6.21 -9.17 10.68
C VAL A 67 -6.43 -8.58 12.06
N HIS A 68 -7.27 -9.24 12.85
CA HIS A 68 -7.57 -8.86 14.22
C HIS A 68 -6.50 -9.39 15.17
N GLY A 69 -5.75 -8.48 15.80
CA GLY A 69 -4.80 -8.83 16.85
C GLY A 69 -5.52 -9.38 18.08
N ARG A 70 -5.12 -10.56 18.57
CA ARG A 70 -5.47 -10.98 19.93
C ARG A 70 -4.69 -10.06 20.88
N GLY A 71 -5.38 -9.51 21.88
CA GLY A 71 -4.85 -8.49 22.79
C GLY A 71 -3.45 -8.77 23.36
N GLU A 72 -2.77 -7.65 23.64
CA GLU A 72 -1.39 -7.44 24.10
C GLU A 72 -0.28 -7.56 23.04
N PRO A 73 0.46 -6.47 22.74
CA PRO A 73 1.63 -6.50 21.87
C PRO A 73 2.77 -7.21 22.60
N THR A 74 2.82 -8.53 22.53
CA THR A 74 3.97 -9.29 23.02
C THR A 74 5.14 -9.05 22.08
N GLN A 75 6.07 -8.20 22.52
CA GLN A 75 7.45 -8.01 22.04
C GLN A 75 7.68 -8.17 20.52
N ARG A 76 7.79 -7.02 19.85
CA ARG A 76 8.46 -6.76 18.57
C ARG A 76 9.24 -7.96 17.98
N PRO A 77 8.88 -8.48 16.79
CA PRO A 77 9.85 -9.13 15.94
C PRO A 77 10.65 -8.06 15.19
N ASN A 78 11.97 -8.10 15.34
CA ASN A 78 12.90 -7.38 14.47
C ASN A 78 12.90 -8.02 13.09
N PHE A 79 12.67 -7.24 12.03
CA PHE A 79 13.10 -7.60 10.68
C PHE A 79 14.07 -6.55 10.14
N ARG A 80 15.25 -7.02 9.72
CA ARG A 80 16.22 -6.29 8.90
C ARG A 80 15.97 -6.69 7.45
N ILE A 81 15.69 -5.73 6.58
CA ILE A 81 15.82 -5.93 5.14
C ILE A 81 17.25 -5.50 4.77
N TYR A 82 18.03 -6.41 4.18
CA TYR A 82 19.26 -6.05 3.50
C TYR A 82 18.88 -5.67 2.07
N VAL A 83 18.92 -4.38 1.76
CA VAL A 83 18.93 -3.92 0.37
C VAL A 83 20.40 -3.89 -0.04
N ASN A 84 20.81 -4.76 -0.95
CA ASN A 84 22.15 -4.71 -1.53
C ASN A 84 22.12 -3.64 -2.64
N ASP A 85 22.14 -2.37 -2.24
CA ASP A 85 22.37 -1.27 -3.18
C ASP A 85 23.84 -0.87 -3.04
N MET A 86 24.66 -1.40 -3.96
CA MET A 86 26.12 -1.18 -3.95
C MET A 86 26.54 0.11 -4.65
N GLU A 87 25.62 1.03 -5.00
CA GLU A 87 26.05 2.26 -5.69
C GLU A 87 25.65 3.58 -5.05
N HIS A 88 24.61 3.68 -4.22
CA HIS A 88 24.22 4.99 -3.67
C HIS A 88 23.83 4.90 -2.19
N GLY A 89 24.76 5.29 -1.32
CA GLY A 89 24.60 5.26 0.13
C GLY A 89 23.48 6.19 0.66
N VAL A 90 22.24 5.72 0.62
CA VAL A 90 21.09 6.32 1.30
C VAL A 90 20.70 5.48 2.52
N ASN A 91 20.80 6.07 3.72
CA ASN A 91 20.21 5.53 4.94
C ASN A 91 18.68 5.69 4.85
N LEU A 92 17.98 4.65 4.38
CA LEU A 92 16.51 4.64 4.40
C LEU A 92 16.01 4.06 5.73
N LEU A 93 15.22 4.85 6.44
CA LEU A 93 14.58 4.47 7.70
C LEU A 93 13.45 3.47 7.39
N LEU A 94 13.73 2.18 7.58
CA LEU A 94 12.75 1.10 7.43
C LEU A 94 11.58 1.30 8.40
N LYS A 95 10.37 1.54 7.88
CA LYS A 95 9.14 1.37 8.65
C LYS A 95 8.81 -0.13 8.68
N THR A 96 9.05 -0.72 9.85
CA THR A 96 8.64 -2.06 10.32
C THR A 96 7.49 -2.71 9.53
N ALA A 97 7.80 -3.81 8.83
CA ALA A 97 6.81 -4.78 8.35
C ALA A 97 6.54 -5.82 9.45
N VAL A 98 5.26 -6.06 9.77
CA VAL A 98 4.81 -7.07 10.72
C VAL A 98 4.22 -8.22 9.89
N SER A 99 5.03 -9.22 9.59
CA SER A 99 4.53 -10.47 9.02
C SER A 99 3.56 -11.13 10.01
N VAL A 100 2.29 -11.24 9.62
CA VAL A 100 1.25 -11.96 10.37
C VAL A 100 1.51 -13.46 10.24
N ARG A 101 2.46 -13.98 11.03
CA ARG A 101 2.57 -15.43 11.25
C ARG A 101 1.62 -15.83 12.36
N GLY A 102 0.66 -16.70 12.04
CA GLY A 102 -0.13 -17.42 13.04
C GLY A 102 -1.53 -16.86 13.38
N ALA A 103 -2.08 -15.94 12.57
CA ALA A 103 -3.50 -15.62 12.69
C ALA A 103 -4.34 -16.83 12.26
N SER A 104 -5.31 -17.21 13.08
CA SER A 104 -6.29 -18.24 12.72
C SER A 104 -7.33 -17.67 11.75
N PRO A 105 -8.00 -18.48 10.91
CA PRO A 105 -8.97 -18.00 9.94
C PRO A 105 -10.08 -17.11 10.53
N GLU A 106 -10.44 -17.34 11.79
CA GLU A 106 -11.47 -16.57 12.50
C GLU A 106 -11.01 -15.15 12.89
N GLN A 107 -9.72 -14.85 12.75
CA GLN A 107 -9.12 -13.54 12.99
C GLN A 107 -8.98 -12.72 11.72
N ILE A 108 -9.49 -13.21 10.58
CA ILE A 108 -9.29 -12.60 9.27
C ILE A 108 -10.65 -12.29 8.64
N ASP A 109 -10.89 -11.01 8.40
CA ASP A 109 -11.98 -10.56 7.53
C ASP A 109 -11.41 -10.12 6.17
N ILE A 110 -12.13 -10.47 5.10
CA ILE A 110 -11.78 -10.08 3.73
C ILE A 110 -12.95 -9.30 3.14
N TYR A 111 -12.70 -8.04 2.83
CA TYR A 111 -13.65 -7.14 2.19
C TYR A 111 -13.30 -7.03 0.70
N ARG A 112 -14.24 -7.40 -0.16
CA ARG A 112 -14.12 -7.22 -1.61
C ARG A 112 -15.01 -6.07 -2.06
N TYR A 113 -14.49 -5.28 -3.00
CA TYR A 113 -15.19 -4.11 -3.50
C TYR A 113 -15.58 -4.31 -4.96
N PRO A 114 -16.74 -3.79 -5.40
CA PRO A 114 -17.03 -3.60 -6.81
C PRO A 114 -15.91 -2.76 -7.48
N VAL A 115 -15.56 -3.10 -8.72
CA VAL A 115 -14.46 -2.45 -9.45
C VAL A 115 -14.70 -0.95 -9.68
N ASP A 116 -15.97 -0.54 -9.77
CA ASP A 116 -16.39 0.85 -9.88
C ASP A 116 -16.29 1.64 -8.56
N VAL A 117 -16.26 0.94 -7.42
CA VAL A 117 -16.05 1.56 -6.09
C VAL A 117 -14.56 1.65 -5.77
N PHE A 118 -13.83 0.55 -5.96
CA PHE A 118 -12.39 0.46 -5.75
C PHE A 118 -11.79 -0.48 -6.80
N PRO A 119 -11.14 0.07 -7.84
CA PRO A 119 -10.50 -0.73 -8.88
C PRO A 119 -9.29 -1.52 -8.33
N PRO A 120 -8.90 -2.63 -8.98
CA PRO A 120 -7.64 -3.32 -8.71
C PRO A 120 -6.43 -2.39 -8.73
N THR A 121 -5.64 -2.48 -7.66
CA THR A 121 -4.47 -1.62 -7.47
C THR A 121 -3.35 -2.31 -6.71
N ASP A 122 -2.14 -1.96 -7.10
CA ASP A 122 -0.83 -2.42 -6.68
C ASP A 122 0.13 -1.21 -6.71
N PHE A 123 1.25 -1.28 -5.99
CA PHE A 123 2.25 -0.22 -5.83
C PHE A 123 1.65 1.15 -5.44
N HIS A 124 0.58 1.12 -4.65
CA HIS A 124 -0.03 2.31 -4.05
C HIS A 124 0.59 2.58 -2.67
N SER A 125 0.39 3.77 -2.13
CA SER A 125 0.65 4.03 -0.71
C SER A 125 -0.64 3.95 0.10
N ALA A 126 -0.50 3.60 1.38
CA ALA A 126 -1.60 3.58 2.34
C ALA A 126 -1.11 4.16 3.67
N THR A 127 -1.82 5.15 4.19
CA THR A 127 -1.42 5.88 5.39
C THR A 127 -2.60 6.01 6.34
N TYR A 128 -2.47 5.44 7.54
CA TYR A 128 -3.43 5.64 8.64
C TYR A 128 -3.47 7.10 9.08
N HIS A 129 -4.68 7.63 9.29
CA HIS A 129 -4.90 8.94 9.85
C HIS A 129 -6.08 8.92 10.84
N LYS A 130 -5.95 9.72 11.90
CA LYS A 130 -7.03 10.03 12.84
C LYS A 130 -7.26 11.53 12.81
N ASP A 131 -8.42 11.93 12.31
CA ASP A 131 -8.80 13.33 12.22
C ASP A 131 -8.92 13.90 13.64
N GLY A 132 -8.13 14.93 13.95
CA GLY A 132 -8.07 15.52 15.29
C GLY A 132 -9.34 16.27 15.69
N GLY A 133 -10.16 16.71 14.74
CA GLY A 133 -11.39 17.46 15.00
C GLY A 133 -12.62 16.57 15.20
N THR A 134 -12.73 15.50 14.42
CA THR A 134 -13.87 14.58 14.43
C THR A 134 -13.60 13.28 15.18
N GLY A 135 -12.32 12.94 15.39
CA GLY A 135 -11.90 11.66 15.94
C GLY A 135 -12.00 10.48 14.97
N LYS A 136 -12.40 10.74 13.71
CA LYS A 136 -12.61 9.70 12.71
C LYS A 136 -11.28 9.08 12.27
N GLU A 137 -11.25 7.77 12.20
CA GLU A 137 -10.08 6.97 11.80
C GLU A 137 -10.29 6.41 10.39
N TYR A 138 -9.30 6.60 9.53
CA TYR A 138 -9.33 6.10 8.16
C TYR A 138 -7.91 5.81 7.64
N ILE A 139 -7.82 5.05 6.55
CA ILE A 139 -6.58 4.91 5.77
C ILE A 139 -6.75 5.69 4.46
N CYS A 140 -5.82 6.60 4.20
CA CYS A 140 -5.70 7.29 2.92
C CYS A 140 -4.86 6.44 1.96
N ILE A 141 -5.44 6.07 0.81
CA ILE A 141 -4.83 5.25 -0.23
C ILE A 141 -4.51 6.16 -1.41
N ILE A 142 -3.25 6.26 -1.84
CA ILE A 142 -2.84 7.21 -2.88
C ILE A 142 -2.07 6.48 -4.00
N GLY A 143 -2.48 6.76 -5.24
CA GLY A 143 -1.80 6.30 -6.46
C GLY A 143 -2.07 4.83 -6.77
N GLY A 144 -1.00 4.12 -7.12
CA GLY A 144 -1.03 2.76 -7.62
C GLY A 144 -0.90 2.68 -9.14
N LEU A 145 -0.67 1.46 -9.64
CA LEU A 145 -0.54 1.17 -11.06
C LEU A 145 -1.84 0.64 -11.67
N GLY A 146 -2.39 -0.41 -11.07
CA GLY A 146 -3.50 -1.17 -11.60
C GLY A 146 -3.23 -1.77 -12.99
N TYR A 147 -4.28 -2.33 -13.57
CA TYR A 147 -4.24 -2.87 -14.93
C TYR A 147 -3.96 -1.78 -15.98
N PRO A 148 -3.39 -2.14 -17.14
CA PRO A 148 -3.33 -1.25 -18.29
C PRO A 148 -4.69 -0.64 -18.62
N GLY A 149 -4.73 0.67 -18.85
CA GLY A 149 -5.97 1.42 -19.10
C GLY A 149 -6.81 1.75 -17.87
N SER A 150 -6.40 1.32 -16.67
CA SER A 150 -7.09 1.71 -15.43
C SER A 150 -6.93 3.20 -15.12
N VAL A 151 -7.76 3.70 -14.21
CA VAL A 151 -7.68 5.11 -13.74
C VAL A 151 -6.34 5.42 -13.07
N HIS A 152 -5.71 4.42 -12.45
CA HIS A 152 -4.46 4.54 -11.72
C HIS A 152 -3.27 4.88 -12.65
N ARG A 153 -3.29 4.40 -13.90
CA ARG A 153 -2.28 4.74 -14.92
C ARG A 153 -2.36 6.18 -15.43
N ASN A 154 -3.49 6.85 -15.23
CA ASN A 154 -3.77 8.15 -15.84
C ASN A 154 -3.76 9.32 -14.83
N ALA A 155 -3.86 9.03 -13.53
CA ALA A 155 -3.89 10.05 -12.49
C ALA A 155 -3.43 9.50 -11.13
N THR A 156 -2.92 10.37 -10.27
CA THR A 156 -2.72 10.05 -8.84
C THR A 156 -4.07 10.05 -8.12
N VAL A 157 -4.77 8.92 -8.18
CA VAL A 157 -6.08 8.78 -7.51
C VAL A 157 -5.92 8.66 -6.00
N THR A 158 -6.87 9.19 -5.25
CA THR A 158 -6.90 9.11 -3.78
C THR A 158 -8.21 8.47 -3.32
N TYR A 159 -8.12 7.53 -2.39
CA TYR A 159 -9.26 6.91 -1.72
C TYR A 159 -9.11 7.03 -0.20
N GLN A 160 -10.24 6.98 0.50
CA GLN A 160 -10.29 6.79 1.95
C GLN A 160 -11.01 5.48 2.27
N LEU A 161 -10.38 4.64 3.08
CA LEU A 161 -10.97 3.48 3.72
C LEU A 161 -11.39 3.87 5.15
N ASP A 162 -12.69 3.88 5.41
CA ASP A 162 -13.26 4.10 6.73
C ASP A 162 -12.96 2.89 7.64
N LEU A 163 -12.41 3.10 8.84
CA LEU A 163 -12.02 2.00 9.73
C LEU A 163 -13.12 1.54 10.69
N GLU A 164 -14.28 2.21 10.69
CA GLU A 164 -15.46 1.80 11.44
C GLU A 164 -16.26 0.73 10.68
N ASP A 165 -16.46 0.94 9.38
CA ASP A 165 -17.35 0.10 8.54
C ASP A 165 -16.70 -0.44 7.26
N PHE A 166 -15.40 -0.17 7.05
CA PHE A 166 -14.65 -0.59 5.88
C PHE A 166 -15.25 -0.12 4.55
N ARG A 167 -15.92 1.03 4.52
CA ARG A 167 -16.32 1.65 3.24
C ARG A 167 -15.14 2.37 2.61
N ILE A 168 -14.88 2.08 1.33
CA ILE A 168 -13.95 2.83 0.50
C ILE A 168 -14.69 3.92 -0.27
N ARG A 169 -14.11 5.12 -0.30
CA ARG A 169 -14.62 6.26 -1.09
C ARG A 169 -13.49 6.86 -1.90
N ARG A 170 -13.74 7.13 -3.18
CA ARG A 170 -12.84 7.95 -3.99
C ARG A 170 -12.95 9.40 -3.53
N MET A 171 -11.81 10.01 -3.23
CA MET A 171 -11.73 11.41 -2.85
C MET A 171 -11.46 12.25 -4.08
N LYS A 172 -12.18 13.37 -4.19
CA LYS A 172 -11.86 14.38 -5.20
C LYS A 172 -10.71 15.23 -4.68
N THR A 173 -9.57 15.14 -5.33
CA THR A 173 -8.41 16.00 -5.08
C THR A 173 -8.38 17.17 -6.05
N GLY A 174 -7.59 18.19 -5.72
CA GLY A 174 -7.31 19.32 -6.58
C GLY A 174 -5.92 19.91 -6.31
N GLY A 175 -5.60 21.01 -6.98
CA GLY A 175 -4.32 21.68 -6.84
C GLY A 175 -3.22 21.10 -7.74
N GLN A 176 -1.99 21.11 -7.26
CA GLN A 176 -0.81 20.68 -8.01
C GLN A 176 -0.53 19.19 -7.78
N GLU A 177 -1.41 18.34 -8.29
CA GLU A 177 -1.29 16.88 -8.13
C GLU A 177 0.03 16.35 -8.69
N PRO A 178 0.66 15.36 -8.03
CA PRO A 178 1.78 14.66 -8.64
C PRO A 178 1.32 13.91 -9.90
N PRO A 179 2.19 13.79 -10.92
CA PRO A 179 1.89 12.96 -12.10
C PRO A 179 1.57 11.53 -11.66
N PRO A 180 0.82 10.71 -12.43
CA PRO A 180 0.69 9.29 -12.10
C PRO A 180 2.07 8.63 -12.01
N GLY A 181 2.26 7.77 -11.01
CA GLY A 181 3.52 7.04 -10.82
C GLY A 181 3.67 5.90 -11.84
N ASP A 182 4.91 5.54 -12.16
CA ASP A 182 5.27 4.45 -13.07
C ASP A 182 5.47 3.10 -12.37
N GLY A 183 5.26 3.03 -11.05
CA GLY A 183 5.34 1.80 -10.27
C GLY A 183 6.35 1.83 -9.13
N THR A 184 7.08 2.93 -8.96
CA THR A 184 8.00 3.09 -7.84
C THR A 184 7.27 3.59 -6.59
N GLU A 185 7.53 2.90 -5.48
CA GLU A 185 6.95 3.16 -4.17
C GLU A 185 7.10 4.63 -3.80
N ARG A 186 5.99 5.35 -3.77
CA ARG A 186 5.95 6.71 -3.26
C ARG A 186 6.14 6.65 -1.75
N ILE A 187 7.31 7.11 -1.30
CA ILE A 187 7.53 7.31 0.13
C ILE A 187 6.48 8.30 0.61
N THR A 188 5.65 7.84 1.54
CA THR A 188 4.64 8.67 2.16
C THR A 188 4.91 8.85 3.64
N THR A 189 4.82 10.10 4.06
CA THR A 189 4.96 10.49 5.46
C THR A 189 3.77 11.34 5.84
N LEU A 190 3.09 10.94 6.92
CA LEU A 190 2.08 11.76 7.56
C LEU A 190 2.78 12.72 8.54
N THR A 191 2.56 14.02 8.36
CA THR A 191 3.02 15.07 9.27
C THR A 191 1.81 15.87 9.74
N GLY A 192 1.23 15.49 10.88
CA GLY A 192 -0.05 16.07 11.32
C GLY A 192 -1.19 15.67 10.37
N ASP A 193 -1.81 16.67 9.74
CA ASP A 193 -2.95 16.49 8.81
C ASP A 193 -2.52 16.57 7.32
N THR A 194 -1.24 16.40 7.03
CA THR A 194 -0.72 16.39 5.66
C THR A 194 0.01 15.11 5.33
N ILE A 195 -0.13 14.65 4.08
CA ILE A 195 0.61 13.52 3.53
C ILE A 195 1.62 14.07 2.52
N GLU A 196 2.89 13.83 2.78
CA GLU A 196 3.99 14.15 1.86
C GLU A 196 4.23 12.97 0.93
N VAL A 197 4.37 13.26 -0.37
CA VAL A 197 4.66 12.32 -1.45
C VAL A 197 5.89 12.81 -2.20
N PHE A 198 6.89 11.94 -2.31
CA PHE A 198 8.11 12.21 -3.08
C PHE A 198 7.96 11.61 -4.49
N ASN A 199 8.32 12.39 -5.51
CA ASN A 199 8.29 11.95 -6.91
C ASN A 199 9.39 12.63 -7.73
N ASP A 200 10.42 11.88 -8.12
CA ASP A 200 11.51 12.31 -9.03
C ASP A 200 12.06 13.72 -8.77
N GLY A 201 12.41 14.00 -7.50
CA GLY A 201 13.02 15.28 -7.10
C GLY A 201 12.04 16.38 -6.69
N ASP A 202 10.74 16.18 -6.87
CA ASP A 202 9.70 17.06 -6.33
C ASP A 202 9.06 16.48 -5.07
N ASN A 203 8.65 17.37 -4.17
CA ASN A 203 7.84 17.05 -3.01
C ASN A 203 6.41 17.55 -3.23
N TYR A 204 5.45 16.67 -3.04
CA TYR A 204 4.02 16.98 -3.11
C TYR A 204 3.42 16.81 -1.73
N ILE A 205 2.57 17.74 -1.32
CA ILE A 205 1.90 17.70 -0.02
C ILE A 205 0.40 17.73 -0.25
N LEU A 206 -0.28 16.68 0.19
CA LEU A 206 -1.74 16.62 0.26
C LEU A 206 -2.20 17.08 1.64
N SER A 207 -3.01 18.13 1.68
CA SER A 207 -3.76 18.50 2.89
C SER A 207 -5.00 17.61 3.02
N LEU A 208 -5.15 16.93 4.17
CA LEU A 208 -6.30 16.06 4.43
C LEU A 208 -7.57 16.84 4.80
N ALA A 209 -7.44 18.11 5.20
CA ALA A 209 -8.56 18.96 5.57
C ALA A 209 -9.41 19.40 4.37
N ASP A 210 -8.77 19.63 3.21
CA ASP A 210 -9.41 20.18 2.01
C ASP A 210 -9.09 19.41 0.71
N MET A 211 -8.30 18.33 0.82
CA MET A 211 -7.86 17.47 -0.27
C MET A 211 -7.14 18.25 -1.40
N GLN A 212 -6.41 19.31 -1.05
CA GLN A 212 -5.61 20.09 -1.99
C GLN A 212 -4.13 19.69 -1.98
N TRP A 213 -3.55 19.54 -3.17
CA TRP A 213 -2.13 19.30 -3.37
C TRP A 213 -1.35 20.59 -3.57
N SER A 214 -0.19 20.66 -2.92
CA SER A 214 0.84 21.68 -3.15
C SER A 214 2.13 21.02 -3.60
N ARG A 215 2.82 21.61 -4.60
CA ARG A 215 4.13 21.14 -5.08
C ARG A 215 5.23 22.05 -4.58
N PHE A 216 6.30 21.45 -4.07
CA PHE A 216 7.53 22.13 -3.67
C PHE A 216 8.68 21.48 -4.43
N ALA A 217 9.32 22.25 -5.31
CA ALA A 217 10.58 21.83 -5.91
C ALA A 217 11.62 21.70 -4.79
N ARG A 218 12.40 20.62 -4.78
CA ARG A 218 13.54 20.52 -3.88
C ARG A 218 14.50 21.65 -4.21
N LEU A 219 14.89 22.43 -3.21
CA LEU A 219 16.02 23.35 -3.38
C LEU A 219 17.26 22.48 -3.63
N ASP A 220 17.86 22.61 -4.81
CA ASP A 220 19.16 22.02 -5.07
C ASP A 220 20.11 22.43 -3.94
N ALA A 221 20.78 21.45 -3.32
CA ALA A 221 21.87 21.79 -2.42
C ALA A 221 22.89 22.61 -3.24
N PRO A 222 23.39 23.74 -2.72
CA PRO A 222 24.39 24.51 -3.46
C PRO A 222 25.56 23.58 -3.78
N GLU A 223 26.00 23.57 -5.05
CA GLU A 223 27.20 22.87 -5.47
C GLU A 223 28.30 23.16 -4.46
N VAL A 224 28.79 22.12 -3.78
CA VAL A 224 29.99 22.23 -2.97
C VAL A 224 31.10 22.50 -3.97
N GLY A 225 31.39 23.79 -4.18
CA GLY A 225 32.47 24.23 -5.04
C GLY A 225 33.74 23.52 -4.64
N SER A 226 34.28 22.72 -5.57
CA SER A 226 35.59 22.13 -5.44
C SER A 226 36.61 23.25 -5.35
N ASN A 227 37.18 23.46 -4.16
CA ASN A 227 38.42 24.21 -3.96
C ASN A 227 39.62 23.27 -4.09
#